data_AF-A0A2D8M7A2-F1
#
_entry.id   AF-A0A2D8M7A2-F1
#
_cell.length_a   1.000
_cell.length_b   1.000
_cell.length_c   1.000
_cell.angle_alpha   90.00
_cell.angle_beta   90.00
_cell.angle_gamma   90.00
#
_symmetry.space_group_name_H-M   'P 1'
#
loop_
_entity.id
_entity.type
_entity.pdbx_description
1 polymer ?
#
loop_
_entity_poly.entity_id
_entity_poly.type
_entity_poly.pdbx_seq_one_letter_code
_entity_poly.pdbx_strand_id
1 'polypeptide(L)' 'MVSLAKVKDAQSAWGEGIVAIATAHTNGGDYVGLATHHVNTLYAYQMGP' A
#
# COMPACT_ATOMS: atom_id res chain seq x y z
N MET A 1 8.38 17.95 -10.35
CA MET A 1 7.89 18.56 -9.08
C MET A 1 6.76 17.70 -8.53
N VAL A 2 6.76 17.40 -7.23
CA VAL A 2 5.64 16.69 -6.59
C VAL A 2 4.51 17.70 -6.34
N SER A 3 3.28 17.38 -6.75
CA SER A 3 2.10 18.23 -6.52
C SER A 3 1.30 17.77 -5.31
N LEU A 4 0.47 18.65 -4.74
CA LEU A 4 -0.43 18.30 -3.64
C LEU A 4 -1.38 17.15 -4.01
N ALA A 5 -1.87 17.12 -5.25
CA ALA A 5 -2.69 16.01 -5.74
C ALA A 5 -1.93 14.67 -5.66
N LYS A 6 -0.68 14.61 -6.14
CA LYS A 6 0.13 13.40 -6.07
C LYS A 6 0.42 12.95 -4.64
N VAL A 7 0.56 13.89 -3.69
CA VAL A 7 0.69 13.57 -2.26
C VAL A 7 -0.59 12.95 -1.73
N LYS A 8 -1.76 13.55 -2.03
CA LYS A 8 -3.06 13.03 -1.60
C LYS A 8 -3.35 11.65 -2.18
N ASP A 9 -3.04 11.42 -3.45
CA ASP A 9 -3.24 10.12 -4.10
C ASP A 9 -2.40 9.03 -3.42
N ALA A 10 -1.13 9.33 -3.11
CA ALA A 10 -0.25 8.41 -2.39
C ALA A 10 -0.75 8.13 -0.96
N GLN A 11 -1.26 9.14 -0.25
CA GLN A 11 -1.84 8.99 1.08
C GLN A 11 -3.11 8.13 1.07
N SER A 12 -4.00 8.34 0.09
CA SER A 12 -5.21 7.53 -0.08
C SER A 12 -4.85 6.08 -0.38
N ALA A 13 -3.95 5.83 -1.34
CA ALA A 13 -3.50 4.48 -1.68
C ALA A 13 -2.89 3.77 -0.46
N TRP A 14 -2.07 4.47 0.34
CA TRP A 14 -1.50 3.93 1.57
C TRP A 14 -2.59 3.52 2.58
N GLY A 15 -3.56 4.39 2.82
CA GLY A 15 -4.66 4.14 3.75
C GLY A 15 -5.57 2.99 3.31
N GLU A 16 -5.93 2.95 2.03
CA GLU A 16 -6.75 1.88 1.44
C GLU A 16 -6.09 0.51 1.58
N GLY A 17 -4.78 0.40 1.35
CA GLY A 17 -4.08 -0.86 1.53
C GLY A 17 -4.03 -1.32 2.98
N ILE A 18 -3.90 -0.42 3.96
CA ILE A 18 -4.00 -0.78 5.38
C ILE A 18 -5.39 -1.35 5.71
N VAL A 19 -6.45 -0.70 5.22
CA VAL A 19 -7.83 -1.19 5.40
C VAL A 19 -7.98 -2.59 4.81
N ALA A 20 -7.49 -2.81 3.58
CA ALA A 20 -7.55 -4.12 2.92
C ALA A 20 -6.80 -5.22 3.71
N ILE A 21 -5.61 -4.92 4.23
CA ILE A 21 -4.83 -5.84 5.08
C ILE A 21 -5.61 -6.19 6.35
N ALA A 22 -6.18 -5.19 7.04
CA ALA A 22 -6.94 -5.40 8.26
C ALA A 22 -8.22 -6.23 8.01
N THR A 23 -8.92 -5.98 6.90
CA THR A 23 -10.07 -6.77 6.47
C THR A 23 -9.68 -8.23 6.17
N ALA A 24 -8.59 -8.44 5.43
CA ALA A 24 -8.10 -9.79 5.14
C ALA A 24 -7.73 -10.55 6.43
N HIS A 25 -7.06 -9.89 7.39
CA HIS A 25 -6.74 -10.49 8.68
C HIS A 25 -8.00 -10.88 9.46
N THR A 26 -8.98 -9.97 9.51
CA THR A 26 -10.25 -10.19 10.21
C THR A 26 -11.05 -11.35 9.61
N ASN A 27 -10.99 -11.53 8.29
CA ASN A 27 -11.72 -12.56 7.57
C ASN A 27 -10.96 -13.89 7.44
N GLY A 28 -9.76 -14.02 8.05
CA GLY A 28 -8.92 -15.21 7.92
C GLY A 28 -8.33 -15.42 6.52
N GLY A 29 -8.23 -14.35 5.72
CA GLY A 29 -7.62 -14.35 4.39
C GLY A 29 -6.09 -14.14 4.42
N ASP A 30 -5.48 -14.00 3.24
CA ASP A 30 -4.03 -13.80 3.09
C ASP A 30 -3.61 -12.34 3.33
N TYR A 31 -3.60 -11.92 4.59
CA TYR A 31 -3.16 -10.58 4.98
C TYR A 31 -1.65 -10.38 4.86
N VAL A 32 -0.84 -11.45 4.90
CA VAL A 32 0.62 -11.37 4.76
C VAL A 32 1.01 -11.11 3.31
N GLY A 33 0.40 -11.82 2.37
CA GLY A 33 0.58 -11.58 0.94
C GLY A 33 0.12 -10.18 0.53
N LEU A 34 -1.03 -9.72 1.03
CA LEU A 34 -1.52 -8.36 0.81
C LEU A 34 -0.56 -7.31 1.38
N ALA A 35 -0.04 -7.49 2.59
CA ALA A 35 0.93 -6.56 3.17
C ALA A 35 2.24 -6.51 2.38
N THR A 36 2.72 -7.67 1.93
CA THR A 36 3.93 -7.79 1.10
C THR A 36 3.76 -7.06 -0.22
N HIS A 37 2.62 -7.29 -0.90
CA HIS A 37 2.29 -6.60 -2.14
C HIS A 37 2.17 -5.09 -1.94
N HIS A 38 1.44 -4.64 -0.91
CA HIS A 38 1.22 -3.21 -0.62
C HIS A 38 2.54 -2.46 -0.41
N VAL A 39 3.46 -3.03 0.37
CA VAL A 39 4.79 -2.45 0.60
C VAL A 39 5.61 -2.43 -0.70
N ASN A 40 5.61 -3.50 -1.50
CA ASN A 40 6.37 -3.54 -2.76
C ASN A 40 5.87 -2.53 -3.80
N THR A 41 4.56 -2.25 -3.83
CA THR A 41 3.96 -1.32 -4.78
C THR A 41 4.22 0.15 -4.41
N LEU A 42 4.33 0.47 -3.12
CA LEU A 42 4.53 1.85 -2.64
C LEU A 42 5.99 2.19 -2.34
N TYR A 43 6.78 1.20 -1.94
CA TYR A 43 8.21 1.35 -1.80
C TYR A 43 8.91 0.85 -3.05
N ALA A 44 9.29 1.80 -3.88
CA ALA A 44 10.17 1.64 -5.04
C ALA A 44 11.58 1.13 -4.71
N TYR A 45 11.81 0.42 -3.59
CA TYR A 45 13.12 -0.13 -3.22
C TYR A 45 13.70 -1.06 -4.31
N GLN A 46 12.84 -1.63 -5.17
CA GLN A 46 13.25 -2.44 -6.31
C GLN A 46 13.57 -1.63 -7.57
N MET A 47 13.19 -0.36 -7.64
CA MET A 47 13.61 0.58 -8.67
C MET A 47 14.89 1.30 -8.20
N GLY A 48 15.98 0.53 -8.12
CA GLY A 48 17.32 1.11 -8.05
C GLY A 48 17.65 1.89 -9.34
N PRO A 49 18.72 2.71 -9.34
CA PRO A 49 19.15 3.47 -10.50
C PRO A 49 19.46 2.61 -11.74
#